data_AF-A0A848LAB6-F1
#
_entry.id   AF-A0A848LAB6-F1
#
_cell.length_a   1.000
_cell.length_b   1.000
_cell.length_c   1.000
_cell.angle_alpha   90.00
_cell.angle_beta   90.00
_cell.angle_gamma   90.00
#
_symmetry.space_group_name_H-M   'P 1'
#
loop_
_entity.id
_entity.type
_entity.pdbx_description
1 polymer ?
#
loop_
_entity_poly.entity_id
_entity_poly.type
_entity_poly.pdbx_seq_one_letter_code
_entity_poly.pdbx_strand_id
1 'polypeptide(L)'
;MTTPLTSQERTAFYSAAVVGLRALDARERTARRFGADADARWTQFAGALGPGDRLDILLRDAAGTWGAAFSPSACFGFFGLADDEPFGPDWGGIDDHTAKRLLAEANGPPTLDHVASALGVKSASVSVPPLTSATKLVIAGGAALVAVAKAFAEDRALSWTDQVVAVADNAAFRQLAGLAAVLLGARGRTVIVRPIADAASALRALGFAHIDAALVSDDAEPSAAEFARSVGGK
;
A
#
# COMPACT_ATOMS: atom_id res chain seq x y z
N MET A 1 7.07 -23.55 -2.16
CA MET A 1 8.32 -22.94 -1.66
C MET A 1 8.36 -21.52 -2.17
N THR A 2 8.17 -20.54 -1.28
CA THR A 2 8.31 -19.12 -1.61
C THR A 2 9.79 -18.82 -1.83
N THR A 3 10.14 -18.19 -2.95
CA THR A 3 11.50 -17.72 -3.22
C THR A 3 11.92 -16.75 -2.10
N PRO A 4 13.14 -16.86 -1.55
CA PRO A 4 13.60 -15.93 -0.53
C PRO A 4 13.60 -14.50 -1.07
N LEU A 5 13.04 -13.57 -0.29
CA LEU A 5 12.97 -12.17 -0.67
C LEU A 5 14.36 -11.54 -0.82
N THR A 6 14.54 -10.80 -1.90
CA THR A 6 15.78 -10.08 -2.17
C THR A 6 15.93 -8.85 -1.26
N SER A 7 17.17 -8.41 -1.04
CA SER A 7 17.44 -7.14 -0.34
C SER A 7 16.82 -5.95 -1.08
N GLN A 8 16.75 -6.02 -2.42
CA GLN A 8 16.16 -4.99 -3.25
C GLN A 8 14.64 -4.86 -3.02
N GLU A 9 13.91 -5.98 -2.95
CA GLU A 9 12.47 -5.98 -2.67
C GLU A 9 12.16 -5.40 -1.28
N ARG A 10 12.95 -5.77 -0.27
CA ARG A 10 12.82 -5.17 1.08
C ARG A 10 13.08 -3.67 1.04
N THR A 11 14.17 -3.24 0.39
CA THR A 11 14.51 -1.82 0.27
C THR A 11 13.39 -1.02 -0.42
N ALA A 12 12.81 -1.54 -1.50
CA ALA A 12 11.68 -0.93 -2.19
C ALA A 12 10.46 -0.81 -1.25
N PHE A 13 10.15 -1.90 -0.53
CA PHE A 13 9.06 -1.93 0.45
C PHE A 13 9.23 -0.84 1.52
N TYR A 14 10.39 -0.76 2.17
CA TYR A 14 10.66 0.26 3.20
C TYR A 14 10.64 1.67 2.62
N SER A 15 11.19 1.88 1.42
CA SER A 15 11.23 3.19 0.78
C SER A 15 9.81 3.72 0.52
N ALA A 16 8.93 2.89 -0.02
CA ALA A 16 7.53 3.24 -0.22
C ALA A 16 6.78 3.42 1.10
N ALA A 17 7.04 2.55 2.08
CA ALA A 17 6.40 2.60 3.39
C ALA A 17 6.76 3.88 4.16
N VAL A 18 8.01 4.36 4.09
CA VAL A 18 8.41 5.62 4.73
C VAL A 18 7.67 6.82 4.14
N VAL A 19 7.39 6.83 2.82
CA VAL A 19 6.55 7.87 2.21
C VAL A 19 5.13 7.85 2.81
N GLY A 20 4.56 6.65 3.00
CA GLY A 20 3.27 6.48 3.70
C GLY A 20 3.29 6.93 5.15
N LEU A 21 4.33 6.60 5.91
CA LEU A 21 4.48 7.04 7.30
C LEU A 21 4.55 8.57 7.39
N ARG A 22 5.24 9.23 6.44
CA ARG A 22 5.28 10.70 6.37
C ARG A 22 3.90 11.29 6.07
N ALA A 23 3.12 10.64 5.21
CA ALA A 23 1.73 11.06 4.95
C ALA A 23 0.83 10.92 6.18
N LEU A 24 1.04 9.90 7.01
CA LEU A 24 0.34 9.76 8.30
C LEU A 24 0.79 10.84 9.29
N ASP A 25 2.10 11.04 9.44
CA ASP A 25 2.66 12.01 10.38
C ASP A 25 2.21 13.45 10.06
N ALA A 26 2.09 13.80 8.78
CA ALA A 26 1.60 15.10 8.31
C ALA A 26 0.12 15.39 8.65
N ARG A 27 -0.67 14.37 9.00
CA ARG A 27 -2.08 14.51 9.39
C ARG A 27 -2.26 14.65 10.88
N GLU A 28 -1.28 14.19 11.65
CA GLU A 28 -1.36 14.27 13.08
C GLU A 28 -1.14 15.70 13.54
N ARG A 29 -1.93 16.13 14.53
CA ARG A 29 -1.76 17.44 15.16
C ARG A 29 -0.36 17.62 15.78
N THR A 30 0.28 16.51 16.12
CA THR A 30 1.63 16.48 16.69
C THR A 30 2.37 15.35 16.02
N ALA A 31 3.37 15.67 15.19
CA ALA A 31 4.23 14.69 14.56
C ALA A 31 4.92 13.82 15.63
N ARG A 32 4.94 12.50 15.40
CA ARG A 32 5.48 11.51 16.36
C ARG A 32 6.50 10.59 15.73
N ARG A 33 6.51 10.46 14.40
CA ARG A 33 7.34 9.49 13.69
C ARG A 33 8.64 10.12 13.21
N PHE A 34 8.58 11.36 12.74
CA PHE A 34 9.72 12.08 12.18
C PHE A 34 9.98 13.42 12.89
N GLY A 35 11.20 13.94 12.70
CA GLY A 35 11.64 15.23 13.25
C GLY A 35 12.39 15.10 14.56
N ALA A 36 12.95 16.23 15.02
CA ALA A 36 13.88 16.29 16.15
C ALA A 36 13.31 15.70 17.44
N ASP A 37 12.02 15.95 17.72
CA ASP A 37 11.37 15.40 18.91
C ASP A 37 11.23 13.87 18.85
N ALA A 38 10.88 13.32 17.69
CA ALA A 38 10.81 11.88 17.49
C ALA A 38 12.20 11.24 17.60
N ASP A 39 13.23 11.91 17.09
CA ASP A 39 14.63 11.46 17.17
C ASP A 39 15.16 11.49 18.61
N ALA A 40 14.80 12.52 19.38
CA ALA A 40 15.15 12.62 20.80
C ALA A 40 14.49 11.50 21.62
N ARG A 41 13.19 11.25 21.39
CA ARG A 41 12.47 10.14 22.04
C ARG A 41 13.08 8.78 21.65
N TRP A 42 13.39 8.58 20.37
CA TRP A 42 14.05 7.37 19.91
C TRP A 42 15.38 7.16 20.61
N THR A 43 16.22 8.21 20.72
CA THR A 43 17.52 8.13 21.39
C THR A 43 17.40 7.70 22.85
N GLN A 44 16.35 8.14 23.55
CA GLN A 44 16.08 7.74 24.94
C GLN A 44 15.56 6.29 25.04
N PHE A 45 14.84 5.81 24.02
CA PHE A 45 14.20 4.49 24.01
C PHE A 45 15.12 3.37 23.48
N ALA A 46 15.92 3.65 22.46
CA ALA A 46 16.52 2.65 21.58
C ALA A 46 17.34 1.58 22.31
N GLY A 47 18.11 1.97 23.34
CA GLY A 47 19.02 1.04 24.01
C GLY A 47 20.01 0.43 23.00
N ALA A 48 19.86 -0.86 22.72
CA ALA A 48 20.66 -1.59 21.73
C ALA A 48 20.05 -1.63 20.31
N LEU A 49 18.85 -1.09 20.11
CA LEU A 49 18.13 -1.10 18.84
C LEU A 49 18.70 -0.11 17.83
N GLY A 50 18.76 -0.53 16.57
CA GLY A 50 19.25 0.25 15.44
C GLY A 50 18.16 1.03 14.70
N PRO A 51 18.53 1.90 13.74
CA PRO A 51 17.60 2.55 12.82
C PRO A 51 16.67 1.59 12.06
N GLY A 52 17.13 0.37 11.73
CA GLY A 52 16.28 -0.66 11.11
C GLY A 52 15.13 -1.07 12.04
N ASP A 53 15.43 -1.37 13.30
CA ASP A 53 14.43 -1.70 14.31
C ASP A 53 13.43 -0.57 14.52
N ARG A 54 13.88 0.70 14.47
CA ARG A 54 12.99 1.87 14.54
C ARG A 54 11.94 1.82 13.43
N LEU A 55 12.35 1.57 12.19
CA LEU A 55 11.42 1.48 11.07
C LEU A 55 10.46 0.31 11.27
N ASP A 56 10.94 -0.85 11.69
CA ASP A 56 10.10 -2.03 11.93
C ASP A 56 9.01 -1.74 12.97
N ILE A 57 9.36 -1.09 14.07
CA ILE A 57 8.41 -0.69 15.12
C ILE A 57 7.35 0.26 14.55
N LEU A 58 7.76 1.29 13.81
CA LEU A 58 6.84 2.26 13.20
C LEU A 58 5.90 1.62 12.18
N LEU A 59 6.42 0.68 11.40
CA LEU A 59 5.64 -0.05 10.39
C LEU A 59 4.68 -1.04 11.03
N ARG A 60 5.08 -1.74 12.10
CA ARG A 60 4.19 -2.62 12.89
C ARG A 60 3.01 -1.85 13.47
N ASP A 61 3.25 -0.68 14.06
CA ASP A 61 2.20 0.22 14.55
C ASP A 61 1.22 0.60 13.43
N ALA A 62 1.75 1.08 12.30
CA ALA A 62 0.91 1.52 11.19
C ALA A 62 0.18 0.37 10.47
N ALA A 63 0.77 -0.82 10.44
CA ALA A 63 0.21 -2.02 9.81
C ALA A 63 -1.10 -2.48 10.44
N GLY A 64 -1.25 -2.31 11.77
CA GLY A 64 -2.49 -2.68 12.47
C GLY A 64 -3.74 -1.98 11.91
N THR A 65 -3.59 -0.77 11.34
CA THR A 65 -4.69 -0.04 10.71
C THR A 65 -4.70 -0.20 9.19
N TRP A 66 -3.54 -0.10 8.54
CA TRP A 66 -3.45 0.07 7.09
C TRP A 66 -3.01 -1.19 6.33
N GLY A 67 -2.78 -2.30 7.04
CA GLY A 67 -2.48 -3.61 6.45
C GLY A 67 -1.33 -3.53 5.45
N ALA A 68 -1.61 -3.90 4.19
CA ALA A 68 -0.64 -3.95 3.10
C ALA A 68 0.13 -2.64 2.86
N ALA A 69 -0.31 -1.48 3.34
CA ALA A 69 0.52 -0.28 3.26
C ALA A 69 1.87 -0.43 4.00
N PHE A 70 1.89 -1.16 5.12
CA PHE A 70 3.02 -1.27 6.04
C PHE A 70 3.31 -2.69 6.54
N SER A 71 2.52 -3.69 6.13
CA SER A 71 2.70 -5.09 6.49
C SER A 71 3.35 -5.88 5.34
N PRO A 72 4.59 -6.35 5.50
CA PRO A 72 5.18 -7.35 4.63
C PRO A 72 4.34 -8.62 4.48
N SER A 73 3.74 -9.13 5.57
CA SER A 73 2.94 -10.36 5.50
C SER A 73 1.74 -10.21 4.57
N ALA A 74 1.02 -9.09 4.66
CA ALA A 74 -0.08 -8.76 3.75
C ALA A 74 0.41 -8.54 2.30
N CYS A 75 1.56 -7.89 2.14
CA CYS A 75 2.14 -7.62 0.82
C CYS A 75 2.72 -8.84 0.13
N PHE A 76 3.41 -9.74 0.83
CA PHE A 76 4.11 -10.87 0.23
C PHE A 76 3.35 -12.19 0.38
N GLY A 77 2.28 -12.21 1.17
CA GLY A 77 1.44 -13.39 1.36
C GLY A 77 2.08 -14.45 2.24
N PHE A 78 2.71 -14.02 3.34
CA PHE A 78 3.22 -14.97 4.32
C PHE A 78 2.06 -15.73 4.94
N PHE A 79 2.16 -17.07 4.93
CA PHE A 79 1.10 -17.96 5.37
C PHE A 79 1.28 -18.36 6.83
N GLY A 80 0.17 -18.63 7.52
CA GLY A 80 0.17 -19.19 8.87
C GLY A 80 0.56 -18.20 9.97
N LEU A 81 0.45 -16.90 9.70
CA LEU A 81 0.67 -15.85 10.69
C LEU A 81 -0.65 -15.47 11.36
N ALA A 82 -0.56 -15.01 12.60
CA ALA A 82 -1.68 -14.36 13.27
C ALA A 82 -2.04 -13.05 12.57
N ASP A 83 -3.30 -12.62 12.68
CA ASP A 83 -3.81 -11.40 12.02
C ASP A 83 -3.06 -10.12 12.44
N ASP A 84 -2.44 -10.14 13.62
CA ASP A 84 -1.66 -9.05 14.21
C ASP A 84 -0.15 -9.20 14.04
N GLU A 85 0.34 -10.21 13.30
CA GLU A 85 1.76 -10.38 12.98
C GLU A 85 2.06 -9.85 11.54
N PRO A 86 2.51 -8.60 11.40
CA PRO A 86 2.63 -7.95 10.10
C PRO A 86 3.87 -8.35 9.32
N PHE A 87 4.88 -8.98 9.92
CA PHE A 87 6.20 -9.20 9.31
C PHE A 87 6.50 -10.68 9.12
N GLY A 88 6.17 -11.52 10.09
CA GLY A 88 6.49 -12.94 10.05
C GLY A 88 7.97 -13.24 10.27
N PRO A 89 8.32 -14.52 10.54
CA PRO A 89 9.67 -14.91 10.93
C PRO A 89 10.70 -14.78 9.80
N ASP A 90 10.25 -14.82 8.55
CA ASP A 90 11.12 -14.78 7.37
C ASP A 90 11.47 -13.35 6.92
N TRP A 91 10.94 -12.32 7.60
CA TRP A 91 11.24 -10.94 7.26
C TRP A 91 12.60 -10.52 7.80
N GLY A 92 13.61 -10.54 6.93
CA GLY A 92 15.00 -10.21 7.27
C GLY A 92 15.31 -8.72 7.49
N GLY A 93 14.31 -7.85 7.63
CA GLY A 93 14.50 -6.43 7.93
C GLY A 93 15.24 -5.62 6.85
N ILE A 94 15.69 -4.43 7.25
CA ILE A 94 16.54 -3.53 6.47
C ILE A 94 17.83 -3.23 7.23
N ASP A 95 18.92 -2.97 6.51
CA ASP A 95 20.18 -2.57 7.15
C ASP A 95 20.09 -1.14 7.74
N ASP A 96 20.82 -0.92 8.84
CA ASP A 96 20.79 0.34 9.59
C ASP A 96 21.25 1.55 8.79
N HIS A 97 22.17 1.37 7.85
CA HIS A 97 22.65 2.47 7.02
C HIS A 97 21.56 2.96 6.07
N THR A 98 20.89 2.04 5.38
CA THR A 98 19.74 2.35 4.52
C THR A 98 18.58 2.91 5.34
N ALA A 99 18.27 2.33 6.49
CA ALA A 99 17.21 2.82 7.38
C ALA A 99 17.47 4.25 7.86
N LYS A 100 18.71 4.55 8.31
CA LYS A 100 19.11 5.89 8.74
C LYS A 100 18.94 6.91 7.62
N ARG A 101 19.28 6.55 6.38
CA ARG A 101 19.07 7.41 5.20
C ARG A 101 17.59 7.70 4.98
N LEU A 102 16.73 6.69 5.00
CA LEU A 102 15.29 6.87 4.79
C LEU A 102 14.62 7.73 5.87
N LEU A 103 15.06 7.58 7.13
CA LEU A 103 14.60 8.41 8.25
C LEU A 103 15.02 9.87 8.08
N ALA A 104 16.27 10.11 7.67
CA ALA A 104 16.83 11.45 7.52
C ALA A 104 16.34 12.20 6.27
N GLU A 105 15.92 11.50 5.23
CA GLU A 105 15.57 12.10 3.94
C GLU A 105 14.40 13.09 4.05
N ALA A 106 14.69 14.38 3.89
CA ALA A 106 13.65 15.41 3.84
C ALA A 106 12.97 15.37 2.47
N ASN A 107 12.00 14.48 2.32
CA ASN A 107 11.18 14.42 1.12
C ASN A 107 10.15 15.56 1.12
N GLY A 108 9.84 16.08 -0.07
CA GLY A 108 8.71 16.98 -0.30
C GLY A 108 7.37 16.33 0.10
N PRO A 109 6.21 16.96 -0.19
CA PRO A 109 4.92 16.37 0.14
C PRO A 109 4.83 14.95 -0.40
N PRO A 110 4.35 13.97 0.40
CA PRO A 110 4.26 12.60 -0.04
C PRO A 110 3.23 12.49 -1.16
N THR A 111 3.65 11.98 -2.33
CA THR A 111 2.80 11.82 -3.52
C THR A 111 2.69 10.36 -3.93
N LEU A 112 1.62 10.06 -4.67
CA LEU A 112 1.45 8.74 -5.31
C LEU A 112 2.59 8.42 -6.28
N ASP A 113 3.13 9.42 -6.98
CA ASP A 113 4.23 9.22 -7.92
C ASP A 113 5.53 8.82 -7.22
N HIS A 114 5.81 9.37 -6.03
CA HIS A 114 6.96 8.95 -5.22
C HIS A 114 6.83 7.49 -4.79
N VAL A 115 5.64 7.07 -4.33
CA VAL A 115 5.36 5.69 -3.95
C VAL A 115 5.49 4.75 -5.15
N ALA A 116 4.84 5.08 -6.27
CA ALA A 116 4.88 4.29 -7.50
C ALA A 116 6.32 4.10 -7.99
N SER A 117 7.12 5.16 -8.01
CA SER A 117 8.53 5.12 -8.38
C SER A 117 9.36 4.23 -7.45
N ALA A 118 9.20 4.36 -6.13
CA ALA A 118 9.89 3.53 -5.14
C ALA A 118 9.58 2.03 -5.30
N LEU A 119 8.38 1.71 -5.81
CA LEU A 119 7.91 0.36 -6.08
C LEU A 119 8.22 -0.13 -7.50
N GLY A 120 8.92 0.67 -8.31
CA GLY A 120 9.26 0.33 -9.70
C GLY A 120 8.08 0.35 -10.68
N VAL A 121 6.98 1.01 -10.31
CA VAL A 121 5.80 1.16 -11.16
C VAL A 121 6.07 2.24 -12.19
N LYS A 122 5.94 1.88 -13.47
CA LYS A 122 6.14 2.81 -14.58
C LYS A 122 4.93 3.71 -14.73
N SER A 123 5.19 5.00 -14.93
CA SER A 123 4.12 5.94 -15.29
C SER A 123 3.56 5.58 -16.65
N ALA A 124 2.23 5.45 -16.73
CA ALA A 124 1.50 5.28 -17.97
C ALA A 124 0.18 6.04 -17.90
N SER A 125 -0.30 6.50 -19.05
CA SER A 125 -1.60 7.16 -19.15
C SER A 125 -2.70 6.09 -19.14
N VAL A 126 -3.62 6.18 -18.18
CA VAL A 126 -4.80 5.30 -18.08
C VAL A 126 -6.03 6.19 -18.06
N SER A 127 -6.96 5.94 -18.98
CA SER A 127 -8.23 6.67 -19.02
C SER A 127 -9.12 6.23 -17.87
N VAL A 128 -9.48 7.17 -16.98
CA VAL A 128 -10.40 6.92 -15.87
C VAL A 128 -11.81 7.29 -16.33
N PRO A 129 -12.81 6.39 -16.21
CA PRO A 129 -14.19 6.72 -16.56
C PRO A 129 -14.74 7.81 -15.62
N PRO A 130 -15.82 8.51 -16.01
CA PRO A 130 -16.49 9.44 -15.12
C PRO A 130 -16.88 8.77 -13.80
N LEU A 131 -16.51 9.39 -12.68
CA LEU A 131 -16.75 8.86 -11.35
C LEU A 131 -17.91 9.59 -10.69
N THR A 132 -18.76 8.84 -10.01
CA THR A 132 -19.77 9.36 -9.07
C THR A 132 -19.59 8.67 -7.73
N SER A 133 -20.25 9.13 -6.67
CA SER A 133 -20.19 8.49 -5.35
C SER A 133 -20.76 7.07 -5.31
N ALA A 134 -21.53 6.66 -6.32
CA ALA A 134 -22.07 5.31 -6.45
C ALA A 134 -21.12 4.33 -7.15
N THR A 135 -20.14 4.84 -7.91
CA THR A 135 -19.28 4.03 -8.78
C THR A 135 -18.41 3.08 -7.96
N LYS A 136 -18.43 1.79 -8.31
CA LYS A 136 -17.57 0.73 -7.78
C LYS A 136 -16.59 0.29 -8.88
N LEU A 137 -15.31 0.33 -8.56
CA LEU A 137 -14.21 0.01 -9.46
C LEU A 137 -13.47 -1.23 -8.99
N VAL A 138 -13.13 -2.10 -9.94
CA VAL A 138 -12.09 -3.10 -9.77
C VAL A 138 -10.86 -2.66 -10.56
N ILE A 139 -9.69 -2.68 -9.94
CA ILE A 139 -8.45 -2.17 -10.52
C ILE A 139 -7.41 -3.29 -10.55
N ALA A 140 -6.76 -3.48 -11.70
CA ALA A 140 -5.58 -4.34 -11.83
C ALA A 140 -4.44 -3.57 -12.51
N GLY A 141 -3.23 -3.69 -11.96
CA GLY A 141 -2.03 -3.02 -12.44
C GLY A 141 -1.70 -1.71 -11.74
N GLY A 142 -0.40 -1.39 -11.68
CA GLY A 142 0.13 -0.26 -10.92
C GLY A 142 -0.23 1.08 -11.54
N ALA A 143 -0.12 1.22 -12.87
CA ALA A 143 -0.47 2.47 -13.54
C ALA A 143 -1.97 2.83 -13.38
N ALA A 144 -2.86 1.83 -13.44
CA ALA A 144 -4.28 2.03 -13.20
C ALA A 144 -4.56 2.47 -11.75
N LEU A 145 -3.90 1.86 -10.76
CA LEU A 145 -3.99 2.28 -9.36
C LEU A 145 -3.60 3.74 -9.16
N VAL A 146 -2.48 4.18 -9.77
CA VAL A 146 -2.04 5.58 -9.69
C VAL A 146 -3.05 6.52 -10.34
N ALA A 147 -3.53 6.20 -11.54
CA ALA A 147 -4.47 7.06 -12.26
C ALA A 147 -5.80 7.25 -11.50
N VAL A 148 -6.38 6.16 -10.98
CA VAL A 148 -7.61 6.26 -10.19
C VAL A 148 -7.36 6.99 -8.88
N ALA A 149 -6.26 6.72 -8.18
CA ALA A 149 -5.95 7.41 -6.94
C ALA A 149 -5.77 8.92 -7.17
N LYS A 150 -5.19 9.36 -8.29
CA LYS A 150 -5.15 10.79 -8.66
C LYS A 150 -6.55 11.37 -8.87
N ALA A 151 -7.43 10.67 -9.60
CA ALA A 151 -8.81 11.12 -9.78
C ALA A 151 -9.58 11.24 -8.44
N PHE A 152 -9.38 10.31 -7.51
CA PHE A 152 -9.97 10.37 -6.17
C PHE A 152 -9.38 11.49 -5.30
N ALA A 153 -8.15 11.93 -5.56
CA ALA A 153 -7.54 13.05 -4.84
C ALA A 153 -8.17 14.40 -5.25
N GLU A 154 -8.72 14.49 -6.46
CA GLU A 154 -9.31 15.70 -7.01
C GLU A 154 -10.76 15.93 -6.56
N ASP A 155 -11.49 14.86 -6.20
CA ASP A 155 -12.89 14.94 -5.78
C ASP A 155 -13.12 14.35 -4.38
N ARG A 156 -13.42 15.25 -3.43
CA ARG A 156 -13.70 14.89 -2.02
C ARG A 156 -15.05 14.18 -1.82
N ALA A 157 -15.92 14.15 -2.81
CA ALA A 157 -17.18 13.41 -2.74
C ALA A 157 -16.96 11.90 -2.92
N LEU A 158 -15.80 11.49 -3.43
CA LEU A 158 -15.45 10.09 -3.64
C LEU A 158 -14.86 9.46 -2.36
N SER A 159 -15.17 8.19 -2.15
CA SER A 159 -14.70 7.39 -1.01
C SER A 159 -13.90 6.20 -1.52
N TRP A 160 -12.57 6.29 -1.42
CA TRP A 160 -11.66 5.24 -1.89
C TRP A 160 -12.01 3.86 -1.31
N THR A 161 -12.24 3.78 0.00
CA THR A 161 -12.53 2.53 0.71
C THR A 161 -13.85 1.89 0.32
N ASP A 162 -14.84 2.71 -0.02
CA ASP A 162 -16.16 2.20 -0.37
C ASP A 162 -16.22 1.86 -1.86
N GLN A 163 -15.41 2.49 -2.69
CA GLN A 163 -15.56 2.46 -4.15
C GLN A 163 -14.50 1.67 -4.88
N VAL A 164 -13.36 1.36 -4.26
CA VAL A 164 -12.22 0.75 -4.97
C VAL A 164 -11.83 -0.60 -4.38
N VAL A 165 -11.69 -1.59 -5.26
CA VAL A 165 -10.98 -2.83 -4.99
C VAL A 165 -9.76 -2.95 -5.89
N ALA A 166 -8.62 -3.27 -5.29
CA ALA A 166 -7.42 -3.66 -6.02
C ALA A 166 -7.32 -5.18 -6.16
N VAL A 167 -7.00 -5.65 -7.35
CA VAL A 167 -6.69 -7.05 -7.64
C VAL A 167 -5.20 -7.15 -7.93
N ALA A 168 -4.46 -7.88 -7.08
CA ALA A 168 -3.01 -7.98 -7.22
C ALA A 168 -2.43 -9.25 -6.56
N ASP A 169 -1.60 -9.96 -7.32
CA ASP A 169 -0.71 -11.02 -6.81
C ASP A 169 0.70 -10.51 -6.51
N ASN A 170 1.10 -9.40 -7.13
CA ASN A 170 2.36 -8.71 -6.95
C ASN A 170 2.36 -7.90 -5.65
N ALA A 171 3.42 -8.07 -4.85
CA ALA A 171 3.58 -7.36 -3.58
C ALA A 171 3.65 -5.84 -3.74
N ALA A 172 4.31 -5.34 -4.77
CA ALA A 172 4.41 -3.92 -5.07
C ALA A 172 3.03 -3.30 -5.33
N PHE A 173 2.17 -3.95 -6.10
CA PHE A 173 0.83 -3.44 -6.38
C PHE A 173 -0.09 -3.50 -5.16
N ARG A 174 0.05 -4.53 -4.31
CA ARG A 174 -0.65 -4.59 -3.02
C ARG A 174 -0.23 -3.45 -2.09
N GLN A 175 1.07 -3.19 -1.99
CA GLN A 175 1.57 -2.08 -1.18
C GLN A 175 1.11 -0.73 -1.73
N LEU A 176 1.20 -0.53 -3.05
CA LEU A 176 0.74 0.67 -3.73
C LEU A 176 -0.75 0.92 -3.45
N ALA A 177 -1.58 -0.11 -3.56
CA ALA A 177 -3.00 -0.01 -3.26
C ALA A 177 -3.24 0.39 -1.80
N GLY A 178 -2.54 -0.21 -0.84
CA GLY A 178 -2.61 0.17 0.57
C GLY A 178 -2.17 1.62 0.81
N LEU A 179 -1.05 2.02 0.22
CA LEU A 179 -0.50 3.37 0.32
C LEU A 179 -1.36 4.43 -0.38
N ALA A 180 -2.14 4.06 -1.40
CA ALA A 180 -3.11 4.96 -2.02
C ALA A 180 -4.20 5.37 -1.03
N ALA A 181 -4.80 4.41 -0.29
CA ALA A 181 -5.74 4.72 0.78
C ALA A 181 -5.12 5.60 1.87
N VAL A 182 -3.87 5.30 2.24
CA VAL A 182 -3.10 6.16 3.13
C VAL A 182 -3.06 7.55 2.51
N LEU A 183 -2.42 7.79 1.37
CA LEU A 183 -2.21 9.12 0.79
C LEU A 183 -3.50 9.93 0.54
N LEU A 184 -4.61 9.27 0.21
CA LEU A 184 -5.91 9.91 0.01
C LEU A 184 -6.60 10.36 1.30
N GLY A 185 -6.13 9.90 2.47
CA GLY A 185 -6.83 10.18 3.73
C GLY A 185 -8.12 9.39 3.85
N ALA A 186 -8.16 8.19 3.27
CA ALA A 186 -9.32 7.32 3.33
C ALA A 186 -9.66 6.94 4.78
N ARG A 187 -10.90 6.49 5.02
CA ARG A 187 -11.36 6.11 6.37
C ARG A 187 -10.82 4.75 6.84
N GLY A 188 -10.22 3.99 5.93
CA GLY A 188 -9.73 2.64 6.19
C GLY A 188 -8.81 2.16 5.09
N ARG A 189 -8.35 0.91 5.21
CA ARG A 189 -7.46 0.28 4.24
C ARG A 189 -8.19 -0.05 2.93
N THR A 190 -7.44 -0.04 1.82
CA THR A 190 -7.91 -0.53 0.53
C THR A 190 -8.33 -1.98 0.61
N VAL A 191 -9.45 -2.32 -0.02
CA VAL A 191 -9.83 -3.72 -0.23
C VAL A 191 -8.92 -4.30 -1.32
N ILE A 192 -8.22 -5.38 -0.98
CA ILE A 192 -7.26 -6.05 -1.86
C ILE A 192 -7.68 -7.51 -1.98
N VAL A 193 -7.82 -8.00 -3.22
CA VAL A 193 -8.20 -9.37 -3.53
C VAL A 193 -7.14 -10.02 -4.41
N ARG A 194 -6.90 -11.31 -4.19
CA ARG A 194 -6.07 -12.15 -5.08
C ARG A 194 -6.97 -12.88 -6.08
N PRO A 195 -6.58 -13.05 -7.34
CA PRO A 195 -7.35 -13.74 -8.37
C PRO A 195 -7.29 -15.27 -8.19
N ILE A 196 -7.86 -15.78 -7.08
CA ILE A 196 -8.01 -17.20 -6.76
C ILE A 196 -9.46 -17.67 -6.98
N ALA A 197 -9.71 -18.98 -6.93
CA ALA A 197 -11.00 -19.59 -7.30
C ALA A 197 -12.24 -18.94 -6.63
N ASP A 198 -12.13 -18.50 -5.37
CA ASP A 198 -13.24 -17.91 -4.61
C ASP A 198 -13.23 -16.37 -4.55
N ALA A 199 -12.38 -15.73 -5.35
CA ALA A 199 -12.18 -14.27 -5.31
C ALA A 199 -13.48 -13.48 -5.58
N ALA A 200 -14.34 -13.96 -6.47
CA ALA A 200 -15.62 -13.32 -6.75
C ALA A 200 -16.57 -13.36 -5.54
N SER A 201 -16.60 -14.47 -4.81
CA SER A 201 -17.40 -14.59 -3.59
C SER A 201 -16.86 -13.68 -2.48
N ALA A 202 -15.54 -13.59 -2.35
CA ALA A 202 -14.89 -12.68 -1.41
C ALA A 202 -15.22 -11.21 -1.70
N LEU A 203 -15.21 -10.78 -2.97
CA LEU A 203 -15.61 -9.42 -3.37
C LEU A 203 -17.03 -9.09 -2.90
N ARG A 204 -17.99 -9.99 -3.15
CA ARG A 204 -19.39 -9.78 -2.73
C ARG A 204 -19.52 -9.67 -1.22
N ALA A 205 -18.83 -10.52 -0.47
CA ALA A 205 -18.82 -10.48 0.99
C ALA A 205 -18.23 -9.17 1.55
N LEU A 206 -17.34 -8.53 0.80
CA LEU A 206 -16.74 -7.23 1.13
C LEU A 206 -17.58 -6.04 0.67
N GLY A 207 -18.81 -6.26 0.19
CA GLY A 207 -19.73 -5.20 -0.24
C GLY A 207 -19.60 -4.79 -1.70
N PHE A 208 -18.77 -5.49 -2.48
CA PHE A 208 -18.56 -5.24 -3.90
C PHE A 208 -19.34 -6.24 -4.75
N ALA A 209 -20.67 -6.28 -4.53
CA ALA A 209 -21.56 -7.19 -5.26
C ALA A 209 -21.81 -6.77 -6.71
N HIS A 210 -21.74 -5.47 -6.98
CA HIS A 210 -21.82 -4.89 -8.32
C HIS A 210 -20.58 -4.01 -8.54
N ILE A 211 -19.94 -4.17 -9.70
CA ILE A 211 -18.78 -3.40 -10.13
C ILE A 211 -19.14 -2.72 -11.44
N ASP A 212 -19.11 -1.39 -11.47
CA ASP A 212 -19.48 -0.60 -12.65
C ASP A 212 -18.41 -0.68 -13.74
N ALA A 213 -17.13 -0.71 -13.35
CA ALA A 213 -16.03 -0.74 -14.32
C ALA A 213 -14.80 -1.48 -13.81
N ALA A 214 -14.10 -2.13 -14.75
CA ALA A 214 -12.75 -2.62 -14.56
C ALA A 214 -11.74 -1.65 -15.19
N LEU A 215 -10.74 -1.23 -14.41
CA LEU A 215 -9.59 -0.49 -14.93
C LEU A 215 -8.37 -1.39 -14.87
N VAL A 216 -7.83 -1.71 -16.04
CA VAL A 216 -6.69 -2.62 -16.18
C VAL A 216 -5.62 -1.90 -16.99
N SER A 217 -4.44 -1.72 -16.40
CA SER A 217 -3.27 -1.19 -17.11
C SER A 217 -2.40 -2.30 -17.71
N ASP A 218 -1.54 -1.94 -18.65
CA ASP A 218 -0.68 -2.88 -19.38
C ASP A 218 0.32 -3.61 -18.49
N ASP A 219 0.65 -3.05 -17.32
CA ASP A 219 1.53 -3.64 -16.31
C ASP A 219 0.83 -4.61 -15.35
N ALA A 220 -0.48 -4.83 -15.50
CA ALA A 220 -1.25 -5.76 -14.69
C ALA A 220 -0.80 -7.21 -14.89
N GLU A 221 -0.78 -7.99 -13.81
CA GLU A 221 -0.54 -9.43 -13.89
C GLU A 221 -1.66 -10.10 -14.69
N PRO A 222 -1.37 -11.09 -15.56
CA PRO A 222 -2.38 -11.68 -16.43
C PRO A 222 -3.61 -12.22 -15.69
N SER A 223 -3.42 -12.91 -14.56
CA SER A 223 -4.49 -13.44 -13.72
C SER A 223 -5.34 -12.32 -13.10
N ALA A 224 -4.71 -11.26 -12.61
CA ALA A 224 -5.39 -10.10 -12.03
C ALA A 224 -6.19 -9.34 -13.10
N ALA A 225 -5.60 -9.15 -14.28
CA ALA A 225 -6.21 -8.50 -15.43
C ALA A 225 -7.43 -9.28 -15.94
N GLU A 226 -7.31 -10.60 -16.09
CA GLU A 226 -8.42 -11.47 -16.49
C GLU A 226 -9.55 -11.43 -15.46
N PHE A 227 -9.22 -11.58 -14.18
CA PHE A 227 -10.21 -11.55 -13.11
C PHE A 227 -10.93 -10.20 -13.04
N ALA A 228 -10.22 -9.07 -13.05
CA ALA A 228 -10.80 -7.74 -13.04
C ALA A 228 -11.77 -7.54 -14.21
N ARG A 229 -11.39 -7.93 -15.44
CA ARG A 229 -12.27 -7.87 -16.61
C ARG A 229 -13.48 -8.80 -16.49
N SER A 230 -13.35 -9.94 -15.81
CA SER A 230 -14.46 -10.89 -15.65
C SER A 230 -15.57 -10.38 -14.72
N VAL A 231 -15.22 -9.50 -13.77
CA VAL A 231 -16.14 -8.98 -12.74
C VAL A 231 -16.58 -7.54 -12.97
N GLY A 232 -15.84 -6.74 -13.75
CA GLY A 232 -16.22 -5.35 -14.02
C GLY A 232 -17.18 -5.19 -15.19
N GLY A 233 -18.27 -4.46 -14.98
CA GLY A 233 -19.13 -3.92 -16.05
C GLY A 233 -19.78 -4.97 -16.95
N LYS A 234 -20.58 -5.86 -16.36
CA LYS A 234 -21.65 -6.59 -17.08
C LYS A 234 -23.00 -5.96 -16.80
#